data_AF-A0A078KVF4-F1
#
_entry.id   AF-A0A078KVF4-F1
#
_cell.length_a   1.000
_cell.length_b   1.000
_cell.length_c   1.000
_cell.angle_alpha   90.00
_cell.angle_beta   90.00
_cell.angle_gamma   90.00
#
_symmetry.space_group_name_H-M   'P 1'
#
loop_
_entity.id
_entity.type
_entity.pdbx_description
1 polymer ?
#
loop_
_entity_poly.entity_id
_entity_poly.type
_entity_poly.pdbx_seq_one_letter_code
_entity_poly.pdbx_strand_id
1 'polypeptide(L)'
;MDELNALLKPSWGAEQWILEGWNQLTAGEKELINSRMAEMFKDGLPFELKHDRTSYIQTFSLLAQLEVLAIQIPLKFESKMTDPVHKRLMRNQLLDEIFHGLVFTKIVYMLCSPYALPPAYSEKVELLCNYVREESDPKIAVVLLNLISESWIEEFFYAFQRHGIAPKVFDTIIADEHRHVSEAELYSSIGLPDKKVIAEKIESMENQLSANIFMQFRYIVSFSTLVGYQAIIEYLQNLDIKHRKQLGKINLSPSDNWQYFVKFSSKLFSGFVLYDQSVNQVEQTPLRKLLMSQWRVPVDPTMVGQFNVNITAFNYFSGQYTHETLMLLILQATSLGMYENDYLRIFIDRSKLFTTQDAYVGLILKLPNCGDQLGTIVLKNCHELSLQDLARKVRSIRKKMTYCYKRCEQLEQENPELIKLADEPLDDMADDFYGCHFPASPFVSLSDLSSFGFSQAKSPLRPNESSKLTMLEVERKPVWNHQTEQFEPQDMLAMSISADHRAIDGSMQIRKVMSEGFERVFAKMQNEELKPIGRESLGQERIFKNSVEFMLENNLELGYKFLSFLRTMWSDDLFASEQVFSVGMNRKDLMNIANYYVKKALTI
;
A
#
# COMPACT_ATOMS: atom_id res chain seq x y z
N MET A 1 -8.59 -10.34 39.71
CA MET A 1 -9.14 -9.12 39.09
C MET A 1 -9.73 -9.57 37.78
N ASP A 2 -11.01 -9.33 37.53
CA ASP A 2 -11.72 -9.89 36.37
C ASP A 2 -11.02 -9.47 35.06
N GLU A 3 -10.55 -10.40 34.23
CA GLU A 3 -9.83 -10.10 32.98
C GLU A 3 -10.65 -9.18 32.06
N LEU A 4 -11.97 -9.34 32.06
CA LEU A 4 -12.87 -8.55 31.24
C LEU A 4 -13.01 -7.11 31.77
N ASN A 5 -12.95 -6.90 33.10
CA ASN A 5 -12.90 -5.57 33.69
C ASN A 5 -11.59 -4.83 33.40
N ALA A 6 -10.53 -5.53 32.97
CA ALA A 6 -9.31 -4.89 32.50
C ALA A 6 -9.46 -4.35 31.07
N LEU A 7 -10.20 -5.04 30.20
CA LEU A 7 -10.51 -4.62 28.82
C LEU A 7 -11.52 -3.45 28.74
N LEU A 8 -12.24 -3.20 29.84
CA LEU A 8 -13.22 -2.11 29.96
C LEU A 8 -12.63 -0.84 30.60
N LYS A 9 -11.32 -0.79 30.84
CA LYS A 9 -10.65 0.43 31.31
C LYS A 9 -10.18 1.21 30.08
N PRO A 10 -10.72 2.41 29.80
CA PRO A 10 -10.38 3.16 28.60
C PRO A 10 -8.92 3.66 28.66
N SER A 11 -8.04 2.83 28.14
CA SER A 11 -6.63 3.08 27.89
C SER A 11 -6.34 3.17 26.38
N TRP A 12 -7.27 2.66 25.56
CA TRP A 12 -7.33 2.73 24.11
C TRP A 12 -8.73 3.19 23.65
N GLY A 13 -8.81 3.97 22.56
CA GLY A 13 -10.04 4.69 22.18
C GLY A 13 -11.28 3.80 21.96
N ALA A 14 -11.10 2.56 21.48
CA ALA A 14 -12.22 1.64 21.25
C ALA A 14 -12.91 1.20 22.56
N GLU A 15 -12.15 1.08 23.65
CA GLU A 15 -12.63 0.61 24.95
C GLU A 15 -13.65 1.57 25.56
N GLN A 16 -13.53 2.87 25.28
CA GLN A 16 -14.47 3.89 25.75
C GLN A 16 -15.91 3.59 25.30
N TRP A 17 -16.08 3.20 24.04
CA TRP A 17 -17.39 2.97 23.44
C TRP A 17 -17.97 1.61 23.84
N ILE A 18 -17.12 0.60 23.98
CA ILE A 18 -17.50 -0.69 24.56
C ILE A 18 -17.98 -0.48 26.00
N LEU A 19 -17.27 0.34 26.79
CA LEU A 19 -17.66 0.68 28.16
C LEU A 19 -19.00 1.42 28.22
N GLU A 20 -19.26 2.34 27.30
CA GLU A 20 -20.56 3.02 27.19
C GLU A 20 -21.69 2.00 27.00
N GLY A 21 -21.56 1.11 26.01
CA GLY A 21 -22.53 0.04 25.78
C GLY A 21 -22.67 -0.90 26.97
N TRP A 22 -21.56 -1.33 27.55
CA TRP A 22 -21.51 -2.20 28.73
C TRP A 22 -22.26 -1.64 29.93
N ASN A 23 -22.20 -0.32 30.13
CA ASN A 23 -22.90 0.35 31.24
C ASN A 23 -24.42 0.34 31.09
N GLN A 24 -24.95 0.13 29.88
CA GLN A 24 -26.39 -0.01 29.63
C GLN A 24 -26.90 -1.44 29.82
N LEU A 25 -26.01 -2.41 30.10
CA LEU A 25 -26.38 -3.81 30.26
C LEU A 25 -26.79 -4.17 31.69
N THR A 26 -27.81 -5.02 31.81
CA THR A 26 -28.21 -5.66 33.06
C THR A 26 -27.16 -6.69 33.52
N ALA A 27 -27.24 -7.13 34.78
CA ALA A 27 -26.32 -8.14 35.30
C ALA A 27 -26.40 -9.47 34.54
N GLY A 28 -27.60 -9.91 34.12
CA GLY A 28 -27.77 -11.14 33.36
C GLY A 28 -27.19 -11.06 31.94
N GLU A 29 -27.30 -9.90 31.29
CA GLU A 29 -26.70 -9.66 29.97
C GLU A 29 -25.17 -9.61 30.05
N LYS A 30 -24.61 -9.02 31.11
CA LYS A 30 -23.17 -9.04 31.37
C LYS A 30 -22.66 -10.48 31.57
N GLU A 31 -23.40 -11.29 32.31
CA GLU A 31 -23.05 -12.70 32.54
C GLU A 31 -23.11 -13.54 31.25
N LEU A 32 -24.07 -13.24 30.36
CA LEU A 32 -24.15 -13.86 29.04
C LEU A 32 -22.89 -13.55 28.21
N ILE A 33 -22.49 -12.27 28.12
CA ILE A 33 -21.29 -11.86 27.38
C ILE A 33 -20.03 -12.47 28.02
N ASN A 34 -19.93 -12.46 29.35
CA ASN A 34 -18.83 -13.11 30.07
C ASN A 34 -18.70 -14.59 29.72
N SER A 35 -19.81 -15.32 29.73
CA SER A 35 -19.84 -16.75 29.40
C SER A 35 -19.39 -17.00 27.95
N ARG A 36 -19.85 -16.17 27.01
CA ARG A 36 -19.44 -16.25 25.59
C ARG A 36 -17.96 -15.93 25.41
N MET A 37 -17.44 -14.92 26.10
CA MET A 37 -16.01 -14.57 26.09
C MET A 37 -15.16 -15.69 26.69
N ALA A 38 -15.59 -16.30 27.79
CA ALA A 38 -14.91 -17.43 28.38
C ALA A 38 -14.85 -18.63 27.42
N GLU A 39 -15.93 -18.93 26.70
CA GLU A 39 -15.98 -20.01 25.72
C GLU A 39 -15.16 -19.70 24.45
N MET A 40 -15.18 -18.45 23.98
CA MET A 40 -14.39 -18.02 22.82
C MET A 40 -12.89 -18.22 23.09
N PHE A 41 -12.41 -17.80 24.25
CA PHE A 41 -10.99 -17.76 24.63
C PHE A 41 -10.56 -18.86 25.62
N LYS A 42 -11.38 -19.91 25.78
CA LYS A 42 -11.13 -21.04 26.70
C LYS A 42 -9.71 -21.62 26.58
N ASP A 43 -9.24 -21.72 25.34
CA ASP A 43 -7.94 -22.32 25.00
C ASP A 43 -6.88 -21.24 24.64
N GLY A 44 -7.11 -19.98 25.01
CA GLY A 44 -6.27 -18.85 24.64
C GLY A 44 -6.74 -18.16 23.36
N LEU A 45 -5.80 -17.82 22.46
CA LEU A 45 -6.14 -17.16 21.19
C LEU A 45 -7.05 -18.10 20.35
N PRO A 46 -8.21 -17.65 19.85
CA PRO A 46 -9.23 -18.53 19.26
C PRO A 46 -8.88 -19.04 17.85
N PHE A 47 -7.62 -18.92 17.43
CA PHE A 47 -7.10 -19.33 16.15
C PHE A 47 -5.58 -19.42 16.18
N GLU A 48 -5.02 -20.16 15.23
CA GLU A 48 -3.58 -20.20 14.97
C GLU A 48 -3.17 -19.08 13.99
N LEU A 49 -2.02 -18.48 14.24
CA LEU A 49 -1.44 -17.47 13.35
C LEU A 49 -0.86 -18.15 12.10
N LYS A 50 -1.52 -17.95 10.96
CA LYS A 50 -1.03 -18.41 9.64
C LYS A 50 -0.06 -17.42 8.98
N HIS A 51 -0.13 -16.16 9.41
CA HIS A 51 0.61 -15.01 8.86
C HIS A 51 1.33 -14.25 9.98
N ASP A 52 2.08 -13.20 9.61
CA ASP A 52 2.77 -12.36 10.56
C ASP A 52 1.81 -11.73 11.58
N ARG A 53 2.23 -11.73 12.84
CA ARG A 53 1.44 -11.24 13.98
C ARG A 53 1.03 -9.78 13.82
N THR A 54 1.87 -8.95 13.21
CA THR A 54 1.62 -7.51 13.02
C THR A 54 0.39 -7.27 12.14
N SER A 55 0.21 -8.06 11.09
CA SER A 55 -0.97 -7.93 10.21
C SER A 55 -2.26 -8.26 10.95
N TYR A 56 -2.24 -9.28 11.81
CA TYR A 56 -3.38 -9.57 12.68
C TYR A 56 -3.66 -8.43 13.66
N ILE A 57 -2.63 -7.88 14.31
CA ILE A 57 -2.77 -6.75 15.24
C ILE A 57 -3.46 -5.57 14.54
N GLN A 58 -2.96 -5.16 13.37
CA GLN A 58 -3.48 -3.99 12.66
C GLN A 58 -4.90 -4.21 12.12
N THR A 59 -5.18 -5.39 11.58
CA THR A 59 -6.53 -5.77 11.12
C THR A 59 -7.53 -5.82 12.28
N PHE A 60 -7.22 -6.52 13.37
CA PHE A 60 -8.14 -6.59 14.51
C PHE A 60 -8.27 -5.25 15.25
N SER A 61 -7.25 -4.38 15.20
CA SER A 61 -7.35 -3.01 15.72
C SER A 61 -8.32 -2.17 14.90
N LEU A 62 -8.28 -2.28 13.56
CA LEU A 62 -9.27 -1.65 12.68
C LEU A 62 -10.68 -2.15 12.98
N LEU A 63 -10.88 -3.48 13.06
CA LEU A 63 -12.18 -4.07 13.33
C LEU A 63 -12.74 -3.64 14.71
N ALA A 64 -11.93 -3.68 15.77
CA ALA A 64 -12.34 -3.20 17.08
C ALA A 64 -12.74 -1.70 17.08
N GLN A 65 -12.07 -0.88 16.28
CA GLN A 65 -12.42 0.53 16.14
C GLN A 65 -13.70 0.73 15.31
N LEU A 66 -13.93 -0.06 14.26
CA LEU A 66 -15.14 0.02 13.45
C LEU A 66 -16.37 -0.49 14.18
N GLU A 67 -16.21 -1.47 15.08
CA GLU A 67 -17.30 -2.01 15.90
C GLU A 67 -17.95 -0.95 16.81
N VAL A 68 -17.23 0.14 17.08
CA VAL A 68 -17.78 1.33 17.75
C VAL A 68 -19.05 1.82 17.06
N LEU A 69 -19.09 1.80 15.72
CA LEU A 69 -20.27 2.23 14.96
C LEU A 69 -21.45 1.29 15.16
N ALA A 70 -21.18 -0.02 15.16
CA ALA A 70 -22.20 -1.04 15.31
C ALA A 70 -22.85 -0.98 16.70
N ILE A 71 -22.08 -0.75 17.77
CA ILE A 71 -22.61 -0.56 19.14
C ILE A 71 -23.53 0.68 19.24
N GLN A 72 -23.26 1.74 18.48
CA GLN A 72 -23.99 3.00 18.58
C GLN A 72 -25.39 2.94 17.94
N ILE A 73 -25.63 2.04 16.98
CA ILE A 73 -26.97 1.89 16.34
C ILE A 73 -27.99 1.45 17.40
N PRO A 74 -27.82 0.31 18.09
CA PRO A 74 -28.79 -0.10 19.08
C PRO A 74 -28.93 0.91 20.23
N LEU A 75 -27.82 1.48 20.71
CA LEU A 75 -27.86 2.44 21.81
C LEU A 75 -28.76 3.66 21.53
N LYS A 76 -28.74 4.18 20.30
CA LYS A 76 -29.52 5.37 19.93
C LYS A 76 -30.95 5.08 19.49
N PHE A 77 -31.20 3.87 18.99
CA PHE A 77 -32.44 3.56 18.28
C PHE A 77 -33.32 2.51 18.98
N GLU A 78 -32.78 1.71 19.91
CA GLU A 78 -33.58 0.71 20.66
C GLU A 78 -34.81 1.36 21.31
N SER A 79 -34.65 2.51 21.96
CA SER A 79 -35.74 3.21 22.64
C SER A 79 -36.77 3.83 21.68
N LYS A 80 -36.43 3.95 20.39
CA LYS A 80 -37.28 4.56 19.36
C LYS A 80 -38.10 3.52 18.59
N MET A 81 -37.83 2.23 18.79
CA MET A 81 -38.60 1.14 18.18
C MET A 81 -39.99 1.04 18.81
N THR A 82 -41.03 1.11 17.95
CA THR A 82 -42.44 1.00 18.36
C THR A 82 -42.91 -0.46 18.44
N ASP A 83 -42.31 -1.35 17.66
CA ASP A 83 -42.60 -2.79 17.67
C ASP A 83 -41.77 -3.49 18.76
N PRO A 84 -42.41 -4.20 19.72
CA PRO A 84 -41.72 -4.99 20.74
C PRO A 84 -40.73 -6.03 20.19
N VAL A 85 -41.00 -6.62 19.02
CA VAL A 85 -40.12 -7.61 18.39
C VAL A 85 -38.85 -6.95 17.89
N HIS A 86 -38.97 -5.85 17.12
CA HIS A 86 -37.82 -5.09 16.65
C HIS A 86 -37.00 -4.48 17.79
N LYS A 87 -37.68 -4.01 18.85
CA LYS A 87 -36.99 -3.54 20.06
C LYS A 87 -36.13 -4.63 20.69
N ARG A 88 -36.65 -5.86 20.79
CA ARG A 88 -35.91 -7.01 21.32
C ARG A 88 -34.75 -7.42 20.41
N LEU A 89 -34.95 -7.45 19.09
CA LEU A 89 -33.89 -7.75 18.13
C LEU A 89 -32.77 -6.71 18.20
N MET A 90 -33.11 -5.43 18.28
CA MET A 90 -32.13 -4.34 18.44
C MET A 90 -31.39 -4.46 19.78
N ARG A 91 -32.08 -4.87 20.85
CA ARG A 91 -31.41 -5.18 22.12
C ARG A 91 -30.43 -6.35 21.99
N ASN A 92 -30.79 -7.41 21.28
CA ASN A 92 -29.89 -8.55 21.04
C ASN A 92 -28.69 -8.12 20.20
N GLN A 93 -28.91 -7.31 19.16
CA GLN A 93 -27.84 -6.74 18.35
C GLN A 93 -26.85 -5.98 19.25
N LEU A 94 -27.31 -5.12 20.16
CA LEU A 94 -26.42 -4.43 21.12
C LEU A 94 -25.50 -5.40 21.89
N LEU A 95 -26.05 -6.52 22.35
CA LEU A 95 -25.28 -7.53 23.09
C LEU A 95 -24.23 -8.19 22.19
N ASP A 96 -24.56 -8.42 20.93
CA ASP A 96 -23.68 -9.01 19.93
C ASP A 96 -22.56 -8.05 19.56
N GLU A 97 -22.85 -6.78 19.27
CA GLU A 97 -21.81 -5.78 18.92
C GLU A 97 -20.84 -5.52 20.10
N ILE A 98 -21.34 -5.47 21.34
CA ILE A 98 -20.48 -5.36 22.52
C ILE A 98 -19.60 -6.61 22.64
N PHE A 99 -20.14 -7.80 22.38
CA PHE A 99 -19.38 -9.03 22.37
C PHE A 99 -18.30 -9.02 21.27
N HIS A 100 -18.63 -8.62 20.04
CA HIS A 100 -17.68 -8.50 18.93
C HIS A 100 -16.55 -7.52 19.27
N GLY A 101 -16.88 -6.34 19.79
CA GLY A 101 -15.91 -5.32 20.20
C GLY A 101 -14.96 -5.84 21.28
N LEU A 102 -15.47 -6.59 22.26
CA LEU A 102 -14.66 -7.25 23.28
C LEU A 102 -13.78 -8.37 22.71
N VAL A 103 -14.28 -9.17 21.78
CA VAL A 103 -13.51 -10.23 21.10
C VAL A 103 -12.34 -9.63 20.35
N PHE A 104 -12.58 -8.63 19.50
CA PHE A 104 -11.52 -7.98 18.72
C PHE A 104 -10.49 -7.30 19.64
N THR A 105 -10.95 -6.55 20.64
CA THR A 105 -10.08 -5.88 21.62
C THR A 105 -9.22 -6.89 22.38
N LYS A 106 -9.80 -7.99 22.88
CA LYS A 106 -9.05 -9.04 23.58
C LYS A 106 -8.01 -9.70 22.67
N ILE A 107 -8.35 -9.97 21.41
CA ILE A 107 -7.39 -10.50 20.43
C ILE A 107 -6.20 -9.55 20.27
N VAL A 108 -6.43 -8.24 20.09
CA VAL A 108 -5.34 -7.24 19.95
C VAL A 108 -4.42 -7.28 21.17
N TYR A 109 -4.95 -7.24 22.38
CA TYR A 109 -4.14 -7.31 23.61
C TYR A 109 -3.34 -8.60 23.73
N MET A 110 -3.95 -9.75 23.40
CA MET A 110 -3.26 -11.03 23.42
C MET A 110 -2.12 -11.10 22.41
N LEU A 111 -2.28 -10.49 21.23
CA LEU A 111 -1.25 -10.43 20.21
C LEU A 111 -0.10 -9.47 20.58
N CYS A 112 -0.40 -8.34 21.24
CA CYS A 112 0.60 -7.37 21.68
C CYS A 112 1.38 -7.81 22.95
N SER A 113 0.80 -8.70 23.75
CA SER A 113 1.42 -9.20 24.98
C SER A 113 2.75 -9.96 24.74
N PRO A 114 3.73 -9.89 25.67
CA PRO A 114 3.75 -9.08 26.91
C PRO A 114 4.48 -7.74 26.76
N TYR A 115 4.97 -7.41 25.56
CA TYR A 115 5.98 -6.35 25.37
C TYR A 115 5.47 -5.11 24.62
N ALA A 116 4.22 -5.09 24.17
CA ALA A 116 3.64 -3.98 23.42
C ALA A 116 2.23 -3.64 23.89
N LEU A 117 1.83 -2.39 23.68
CA LEU A 117 0.44 -1.94 23.75
C LEU A 117 -0.24 -2.12 22.38
N PRO A 118 -1.58 -2.08 22.31
CA PRO A 118 -2.28 -1.91 21.04
C PRO A 118 -1.70 -0.73 20.23
N PRO A 119 -1.75 -0.77 18.89
CA PRO A 119 -1.42 0.38 18.05
C PRO A 119 -2.21 1.63 18.45
N ALA A 120 -1.67 2.81 18.13
CA ALA A 120 -2.37 4.06 18.35
C ALA A 120 -3.77 4.04 17.69
N TYR A 121 -4.76 4.55 18.41
CA TYR A 121 -6.13 4.67 17.91
C TYR A 121 -6.17 5.63 16.71
N SER A 122 -6.80 5.24 15.61
CA SER A 122 -6.71 5.99 14.36
C SER A 122 -7.68 7.17 14.34
N GLU A 123 -7.16 8.39 14.34
CA GLU A 123 -7.99 9.60 14.20
C GLU A 123 -8.79 9.60 12.88
N LYS A 124 -8.23 9.00 11.82
CA LYS A 124 -8.88 8.93 10.49
C LYS A 124 -10.08 8.01 10.48
N VAL A 125 -9.97 6.85 11.10
CA VAL A 125 -11.11 5.95 11.26
C VAL A 125 -12.14 6.61 12.18
N GLU A 126 -11.70 7.35 13.20
CA GLU A 126 -12.60 8.11 14.08
C GLU A 126 -13.34 9.24 13.36
N LEU A 127 -12.76 9.89 12.35
CA LEU A 127 -13.46 10.88 11.51
C LEU A 127 -14.69 10.26 10.82
N LEU A 128 -14.53 9.08 10.24
CA LEU A 128 -15.66 8.34 9.66
C LEU A 128 -16.68 7.98 10.74
N CYS A 129 -16.20 7.49 11.90
CA CYS A 129 -17.08 7.10 12.99
C CYS A 129 -17.91 8.29 13.51
N ASN A 130 -17.27 9.44 13.68
CA ASN A 130 -17.88 10.71 14.06
C ASN A 130 -18.89 11.20 13.04
N TYR A 131 -18.56 11.15 11.75
CA TYR A 131 -19.44 11.61 10.68
C TYR A 131 -20.82 10.95 10.75
N VAL A 132 -20.86 9.67 11.11
CA VAL A 132 -22.10 8.92 11.29
C VAL A 132 -22.70 9.12 12.67
N ARG A 133 -21.87 9.15 13.72
CA ARG A 133 -22.29 9.31 15.11
C ARG A 133 -22.89 10.69 15.39
N GLU A 134 -22.41 11.74 14.76
CA GLU A 134 -22.89 13.11 14.98
C GLU A 134 -24.13 13.45 14.15
N GLU A 135 -24.59 12.54 13.29
CA GLU A 135 -25.81 12.76 12.51
C GLU A 135 -27.04 12.84 13.42
N SER A 136 -27.74 13.95 13.31
CA SER A 136 -28.89 14.30 14.14
C SER A 136 -30.20 13.75 13.58
N ASP A 137 -30.31 13.59 12.26
CA ASP A 137 -31.50 13.01 11.64
C ASP A 137 -31.45 11.48 11.77
N PRO A 138 -32.38 10.87 12.53
CA PRO A 138 -32.44 9.43 12.72
C PRO A 138 -32.57 8.64 11.40
N LYS A 139 -33.21 9.21 10.37
CA LYS A 139 -33.39 8.55 9.07
C LYS A 139 -32.09 8.48 8.29
N ILE A 140 -31.31 9.56 8.32
CA ILE A 140 -30.01 9.65 7.65
C ILE A 140 -29.01 8.75 8.37
N ALA A 141 -28.94 8.87 9.70
CA ALA A 141 -28.03 8.07 10.53
C ALA A 141 -28.21 6.57 10.30
N VAL A 142 -29.45 6.06 10.28
CA VAL A 142 -29.73 4.64 10.05
C VAL A 142 -29.33 4.20 8.64
N VAL A 143 -29.59 5.00 7.61
CA VAL A 143 -29.15 4.66 6.24
C VAL A 143 -27.62 4.58 6.16
N LEU A 144 -26.90 5.57 6.70
CA LEU A 144 -25.43 5.59 6.69
C LEU A 144 -24.84 4.42 7.49
N LEU A 145 -25.39 4.14 8.65
CA LEU A 145 -24.97 3.02 9.52
C LEU A 145 -25.20 1.67 8.86
N ASN A 146 -26.35 1.46 8.21
CA ASN A 146 -26.63 0.21 7.51
C ASN A 146 -25.69 0.01 6.31
N LEU A 147 -25.38 1.08 5.58
CA LEU A 147 -24.40 1.00 4.50
C LEU A 147 -23.02 0.60 5.01
N ILE A 148 -22.56 1.16 6.14
CA ILE A 148 -21.27 0.81 6.73
C ILE A 148 -21.28 -0.60 7.34
N SER A 149 -22.29 -0.94 8.13
CA SER A 149 -22.31 -2.20 8.88
C SER A 149 -22.55 -3.39 7.95
N GLU A 150 -23.62 -3.34 7.14
CA GLU A 150 -24.05 -4.49 6.33
C GLU A 150 -23.43 -4.54 4.94
N SER A 151 -23.11 -3.40 4.32
CA SER A 151 -22.42 -3.47 3.01
C SER A 151 -20.93 -3.72 3.21
N TRP A 152 -20.34 -3.11 4.23
CA TRP A 152 -18.89 -2.97 4.31
C TRP A 152 -18.24 -3.84 5.39
N ILE A 153 -18.60 -3.66 6.67
CA ILE A 153 -18.01 -4.43 7.78
C ILE A 153 -18.33 -5.92 7.61
N GLU A 154 -19.57 -6.27 7.27
CA GLU A 154 -19.97 -7.67 7.06
C GLU A 154 -19.17 -8.33 5.91
N GLU A 155 -18.84 -7.60 4.84
CA GLU A 155 -18.03 -8.13 3.74
C GLU A 155 -16.57 -8.39 4.16
N PHE A 156 -16.03 -7.64 5.13
CA PHE A 156 -14.75 -7.99 5.75
C PHE A 156 -14.84 -9.32 6.47
N PHE A 157 -15.93 -9.56 7.23
CA PHE A 157 -16.12 -10.82 7.95
C PHE A 157 -16.20 -12.01 7.00
N TYR A 158 -16.99 -11.91 5.93
CA TYR A 158 -17.05 -12.95 4.90
C TYR A 158 -15.72 -13.16 4.18
N ALA A 159 -14.96 -12.09 3.90
CA ALA A 159 -13.64 -12.22 3.32
C ALA A 159 -12.71 -13.02 4.25
N PHE A 160 -12.64 -12.69 5.54
CA PHE A 160 -11.80 -13.44 6.47
C PHE A 160 -12.26 -14.89 6.65
N GLN A 161 -13.56 -15.13 6.72
CA GLN A 161 -14.14 -16.49 6.80
C GLN A 161 -13.77 -17.33 5.57
N ARG A 162 -14.00 -16.81 4.35
CA ARG A 162 -13.69 -17.51 3.08
C ARG A 162 -12.22 -17.90 2.97
N HIS A 163 -11.32 -17.09 3.52
CA HIS A 163 -9.87 -17.34 3.50
C HIS A 163 -9.36 -18.02 4.78
N GLY A 164 -10.24 -18.45 5.68
CA GLY A 164 -9.90 -19.21 6.87
C GLY A 164 -9.01 -18.44 7.84
N ILE A 165 -9.17 -17.12 7.92
CA ILE A 165 -8.52 -16.23 8.88
C ILE A 165 -9.41 -16.16 10.11
N ALA A 166 -8.92 -16.58 11.28
CA ALA A 166 -9.67 -16.63 12.53
C ALA A 166 -11.10 -17.24 12.40
N PRO A 167 -11.24 -18.47 11.86
CA PRO A 167 -12.54 -19.02 11.48
C PRO A 167 -13.55 -19.08 12.63
N LYS A 168 -13.14 -19.54 13.82
CA LYS A 168 -14.03 -19.57 15.01
C LYS A 168 -14.60 -18.19 15.35
N VAL A 169 -13.81 -17.13 15.18
CA VAL A 169 -14.23 -15.75 15.44
C VAL A 169 -15.27 -15.34 14.40
N PHE A 170 -14.93 -15.37 13.12
CA PHE A 170 -15.83 -14.87 12.09
C PHE A 170 -17.05 -15.76 11.85
N ASP A 171 -16.97 -17.08 12.07
CA ASP A 171 -18.14 -17.97 12.05
C ASP A 171 -19.16 -17.58 13.13
N THR A 172 -18.66 -17.23 14.33
CA THR A 172 -19.51 -16.79 15.45
C THR A 172 -20.14 -15.45 15.13
N ILE A 173 -19.34 -14.47 14.70
CA ILE A 173 -19.78 -13.11 14.38
C ILE A 173 -20.80 -13.14 13.24
N ILE A 174 -20.52 -13.83 12.14
CA ILE A 174 -21.46 -13.95 11.02
C ILE A 174 -22.77 -14.62 11.44
N ALA A 175 -22.75 -15.60 12.35
CA ALA A 175 -23.98 -16.19 12.88
C ALA A 175 -24.79 -15.20 13.72
N ASP A 176 -24.12 -14.25 14.38
CA ASP A 176 -24.76 -13.16 15.12
C ASP A 176 -25.35 -12.11 14.15
N GLU A 177 -24.63 -11.70 13.11
CA GLU A 177 -25.13 -10.76 12.08
C GLU A 177 -26.43 -11.25 11.41
N HIS A 178 -26.54 -12.55 11.12
CA HIS A 178 -27.74 -13.13 10.49
C HIS A 178 -29.03 -13.01 11.31
N ARG A 179 -28.94 -12.74 12.62
CA ARG A 179 -30.10 -12.59 13.51
C ARG A 179 -30.40 -11.13 13.88
N HIS A 180 -29.69 -10.17 13.30
CA HIS A 180 -29.96 -8.74 13.48
C HIS A 180 -31.22 -8.29 12.73
N VAL A 181 -31.68 -7.06 13.01
CA VAL A 181 -32.89 -6.51 12.39
C VAL A 181 -32.63 -6.21 10.91
N SER A 182 -33.57 -6.59 10.02
CA SER A 182 -33.40 -6.31 8.59
C SER A 182 -33.61 -4.84 8.24
N GLU A 183 -32.93 -4.34 7.20
CA GLU A 183 -32.97 -2.91 6.87
C GLU A 183 -34.34 -2.47 6.35
N ALA A 184 -35.04 -3.37 5.66
CA ALA A 184 -36.39 -3.12 5.18
C ALA A 184 -37.36 -2.81 6.34
N GLU A 185 -37.17 -3.49 7.47
CA GLU A 185 -37.96 -3.28 8.69
C GLU A 185 -37.58 -1.96 9.38
N LEU A 186 -36.29 -1.62 9.42
CA LEU A 186 -35.80 -0.33 9.92
C LEU A 186 -36.31 0.85 9.09
N TYR A 187 -36.26 0.77 7.76
CA TYR A 187 -36.78 1.81 6.88
C TYR A 187 -38.30 1.92 6.96
N SER A 188 -39.02 0.81 7.17
CA SER A 188 -40.47 0.84 7.33
C SER A 188 -40.93 1.54 8.62
N SER A 189 -40.14 1.42 9.69
CA SER A 189 -40.47 1.96 11.00
C SER A 189 -40.08 3.43 11.17
N ILE A 190 -38.93 3.84 10.61
CA ILE A 190 -38.38 5.20 10.77
C ILE A 190 -38.70 6.08 9.55
N GLY A 191 -38.92 5.47 8.38
CA GLY A 191 -39.15 6.14 7.09
C GLY A 191 -37.84 6.50 6.37
N LEU A 192 -37.94 6.80 5.07
CA LEU A 192 -36.78 7.19 4.28
C LEU A 192 -36.46 8.70 4.41
N PRO A 193 -35.17 9.09 4.38
CA PRO A 193 -34.75 10.49 4.37
C PRO A 193 -35.02 11.17 3.02
N ASP A 194 -34.90 12.50 2.98
CA ASP A 194 -34.96 13.25 1.71
C ASP A 194 -33.86 12.78 0.76
N LYS A 195 -34.25 12.47 -0.48
CA LYS A 195 -33.39 11.84 -1.47
C LYS A 195 -32.16 12.68 -1.83
N LYS A 196 -32.29 14.00 -1.88
CA LYS A 196 -31.16 14.87 -2.22
C LYS A 196 -30.18 14.95 -1.05
N VAL A 197 -30.71 15.15 0.15
CA VAL A 197 -29.89 15.25 1.36
C VAL A 197 -29.12 13.95 1.61
N ILE A 198 -29.77 12.78 1.48
CA ILE A 198 -29.09 11.51 1.71
C ILE A 198 -28.06 11.19 0.61
N ALA A 199 -28.29 11.62 -0.63
CA ALA A 199 -27.33 11.41 -1.72
C ALA A 199 -26.00 12.15 -1.45
N GLU A 200 -26.06 13.42 -1.05
CA GLU A 200 -24.87 14.21 -0.68
C GLU A 200 -24.14 13.58 0.52
N LYS A 201 -24.90 13.09 1.50
CA LYS A 201 -24.33 12.43 2.69
C LYS A 201 -23.65 11.10 2.37
N ILE A 202 -24.21 10.32 1.44
CA ILE A 202 -23.61 9.06 0.96
C ILE A 202 -22.33 9.34 0.19
N GLU A 203 -22.32 10.33 -0.70
CA GLU A 203 -21.12 10.72 -1.45
C GLU A 203 -19.98 11.12 -0.50
N SER A 204 -20.28 11.92 0.52
CA SER A 204 -19.29 12.29 1.54
C SER A 204 -18.78 11.08 2.34
N MET A 205 -19.67 10.13 2.68
CA MET A 205 -19.29 8.89 3.35
C MET A 205 -18.39 8.01 2.47
N GLU A 206 -18.72 7.83 1.19
CA GLU A 206 -17.92 7.09 0.21
C GLU A 206 -16.51 7.69 0.05
N ASN A 207 -16.43 9.03 0.00
CA ASN A 207 -15.15 9.75 -0.03
C ASN A 207 -14.34 9.51 1.26
N GLN A 208 -14.96 9.53 2.44
CA GLN A 208 -14.29 9.23 3.69
C GLN A 208 -13.82 7.77 3.78
N LEU A 209 -14.63 6.80 3.34
CA LEU A 209 -14.28 5.38 3.32
C LEU A 209 -13.04 5.12 2.46
N SER A 210 -13.03 5.67 1.24
CA SER A 210 -11.88 5.54 0.34
C SER A 210 -10.61 6.17 0.94
N ALA A 211 -10.68 7.41 1.42
CA ALA A 211 -9.51 8.15 1.89
C ALA A 211 -8.99 7.70 3.28
N ASN A 212 -9.89 7.43 4.22
CA ASN A 212 -9.56 7.20 5.63
C ASN A 212 -9.39 5.74 6.01
N ILE A 213 -9.79 4.79 5.14
CA ILE A 213 -9.55 3.36 5.38
C ILE A 213 -8.85 2.70 4.20
N PHE A 214 -9.45 2.68 3.01
CA PHE A 214 -8.91 1.86 1.92
C PHE A 214 -7.55 2.36 1.39
N MET A 215 -7.30 3.66 1.49
CA MET A 215 -6.04 4.27 1.11
C MET A 215 -5.01 4.34 2.25
N GLN A 216 -5.36 3.91 3.46
CA GLN A 216 -4.41 3.80 4.56
C GLN A 216 -3.52 2.57 4.34
N PHE A 217 -2.23 2.81 4.13
CA PHE A 217 -1.28 1.77 3.77
C PHE A 217 -1.26 0.64 4.81
N ARG A 218 -1.34 1.01 6.10
CA ARG A 218 -1.41 0.05 7.22
C ARG A 218 -2.53 -0.98 7.10
N TYR A 219 -3.71 -0.57 6.69
CA TYR A 219 -4.87 -1.47 6.65
C TYR A 219 -4.90 -2.30 5.38
N ILE A 220 -4.61 -1.69 4.23
CA ILE A 220 -4.66 -2.39 2.95
C ILE A 220 -3.60 -3.50 2.87
N VAL A 221 -2.40 -3.25 3.40
CA VAL A 221 -1.32 -4.24 3.44
C VAL A 221 -1.58 -5.33 4.46
N SER A 222 -2.12 -4.98 5.63
CA SER A 222 -2.47 -5.99 6.64
C SER A 222 -3.55 -6.91 6.11
N PHE A 223 -4.57 -6.34 5.45
CA PHE A 223 -5.61 -7.12 4.80
C PHE A 223 -5.04 -7.98 3.66
N SER A 224 -4.22 -7.41 2.76
CA SER A 224 -3.62 -8.16 1.66
C SER A 224 -2.72 -9.30 2.14
N THR A 225 -2.04 -9.11 3.27
CA THR A 225 -1.20 -10.14 3.88
C THR A 225 -2.02 -11.31 4.40
N LEU A 226 -3.19 -11.03 4.98
CA LEU A 226 -4.05 -12.06 5.56
C LEU A 226 -4.85 -12.82 4.49
N VAL A 227 -5.42 -12.12 3.50
CA VAL A 227 -6.33 -12.77 2.53
C VAL A 227 -5.72 -12.95 1.13
N GLY A 228 -4.66 -12.23 0.79
CA GLY A 228 -4.05 -12.19 -0.54
C GLY A 228 -4.61 -11.10 -1.45
N TYR A 229 -3.87 -10.69 -2.48
CA TYR A 229 -4.30 -9.64 -3.41
C TYR A 229 -5.50 -10.03 -4.27
N GLN A 230 -5.61 -11.30 -4.66
CA GLN A 230 -6.76 -11.80 -5.41
C GLN A 230 -8.05 -11.67 -4.59
N ALA A 231 -7.98 -12.00 -3.30
CA ALA A 231 -9.08 -11.85 -2.37
C ALA A 231 -9.51 -10.38 -2.18
N ILE A 232 -8.57 -9.43 -2.23
CA ILE A 232 -8.91 -7.99 -2.19
C ILE A 232 -9.74 -7.58 -3.40
N ILE A 233 -9.40 -8.06 -4.60
CA ILE A 233 -10.16 -7.75 -5.81
C ILE A 233 -11.59 -8.30 -5.67
N GLU A 234 -11.74 -9.54 -5.21
CA GLU A 234 -13.03 -10.18 -4.97
C GLU A 234 -13.82 -9.44 -3.89
N TYR A 235 -13.17 -9.06 -2.79
CA TYR A 235 -13.75 -8.25 -1.72
C TYR A 235 -14.28 -6.91 -2.25
N LEU A 236 -13.48 -6.15 -3.02
CA LEU A 236 -13.91 -4.85 -3.57
C LEU A 236 -15.07 -4.99 -4.56
N GLN A 237 -15.11 -6.08 -5.34
CA GLN A 237 -16.22 -6.38 -6.24
C GLN A 237 -17.50 -6.72 -5.47
N ASN A 238 -17.40 -7.58 -4.45
CA ASN A 238 -18.54 -7.95 -3.61
C ASN A 238 -19.06 -6.75 -2.82
N LEU A 239 -18.15 -5.91 -2.33
CA LEU A 239 -18.46 -4.64 -1.67
C LEU A 239 -19.24 -3.72 -2.60
N ASP A 240 -18.79 -3.51 -3.85
CA ASP A 240 -19.51 -2.67 -4.82
C ASP A 240 -20.90 -3.25 -5.18
N ILE A 241 -21.01 -4.58 -5.31
CA ILE A 241 -22.29 -5.25 -5.57
C ILE A 241 -23.25 -5.04 -4.41
N LYS A 242 -22.80 -5.29 -3.16
CA LYS A 242 -23.59 -5.08 -1.95
C LYS A 242 -24.00 -3.62 -1.81
N HIS A 243 -23.06 -2.70 -1.98
CA HIS A 243 -23.30 -1.26 -1.89
C HIS A 243 -24.35 -0.78 -2.90
N ARG A 244 -24.23 -1.16 -4.18
CA ARG A 244 -25.25 -0.87 -5.22
C ARG A 244 -26.61 -1.45 -4.87
N LYS A 245 -26.65 -2.68 -4.35
CA LYS A 245 -27.90 -3.33 -3.93
C LYS A 245 -28.55 -2.55 -2.79
N GLN A 246 -27.79 -2.10 -1.80
CA GLN A 246 -28.32 -1.32 -0.68
C GLN A 246 -28.82 0.06 -1.12
N LEU A 247 -28.03 0.78 -1.93
CA LEU A 247 -28.48 2.06 -2.49
C LEU A 247 -29.72 1.91 -3.38
N GLY A 248 -29.83 0.80 -4.10
CA GLY A 248 -31.02 0.45 -4.89
C GLY A 248 -32.31 0.38 -4.05
N LYS A 249 -32.24 -0.09 -2.79
CA LYS A 249 -33.40 -0.15 -1.89
C LYS A 249 -33.98 1.24 -1.59
N ILE A 250 -33.17 2.29 -1.67
CA ILE A 250 -33.56 3.68 -1.44
C ILE A 250 -33.58 4.51 -2.74
N ASN A 251 -33.58 3.84 -3.91
CA ASN A 251 -33.58 4.44 -5.24
C ASN A 251 -32.39 5.39 -5.52
N LEU A 252 -31.22 5.09 -4.96
CA LEU A 252 -29.97 5.79 -5.21
C LEU A 252 -28.97 4.89 -5.95
N SER A 253 -27.92 5.52 -6.46
CA SER A 253 -26.76 4.88 -7.08
C SER A 253 -25.49 5.41 -6.41
N PRO A 254 -24.38 4.64 -6.40
CA PRO A 254 -23.12 5.13 -5.88
C PRO A 254 -22.65 6.39 -6.60
N SER A 255 -21.88 7.25 -5.93
CA SER A 255 -21.29 8.43 -6.56
C SER A 255 -20.32 8.07 -7.69
N ASP A 256 -20.04 9.03 -8.55
CA ASP A 256 -19.03 8.88 -9.60
C ASP A 256 -17.63 8.62 -8.99
N ASN A 257 -17.33 9.23 -7.84
CA ASN A 257 -16.09 9.03 -7.10
C ASN A 257 -15.94 7.59 -6.62
N TRP A 258 -16.99 6.99 -6.06
CA TRP A 258 -16.97 5.59 -5.65
C TRP A 258 -16.74 4.65 -6.84
N GLN A 259 -17.47 4.87 -7.93
CA GLN A 259 -17.34 4.05 -9.13
C GLN A 259 -15.93 4.16 -9.74
N TYR A 260 -15.35 5.36 -9.71
CA TYR A 260 -13.97 5.59 -10.12
C TYR A 260 -12.99 4.83 -9.21
N PHE A 261 -13.14 4.97 -7.88
CA PHE A 261 -12.31 4.30 -6.89
C PHE A 261 -12.31 2.78 -7.08
N VAL A 262 -13.48 2.13 -7.16
CA VAL A 262 -13.57 0.67 -7.35
C VAL A 262 -12.87 0.23 -8.64
N LYS A 263 -13.09 0.95 -9.74
CA LYS A 263 -12.47 0.64 -11.04
C LYS A 263 -10.95 0.84 -11.02
N PHE A 264 -10.48 1.90 -10.38
CA PHE A 264 -9.06 2.19 -10.22
C PHE A 264 -8.37 1.13 -9.36
N SER A 265 -8.93 0.85 -8.18
CA SER A 265 -8.40 -0.14 -7.23
C SER A 265 -8.34 -1.54 -7.83
N SER A 266 -9.40 -1.98 -8.53
CA SER A 266 -9.41 -3.28 -9.21
C SER A 266 -8.26 -3.43 -10.22
N LYS A 267 -7.98 -2.39 -11.02
CA LYS A 267 -6.83 -2.39 -11.94
C LYS A 267 -5.50 -2.39 -11.22
N LEU A 268 -5.37 -1.58 -10.17
CA LEU A 268 -4.15 -1.47 -9.37
C LEU A 268 -3.81 -2.83 -8.74
N PHE A 269 -4.76 -3.46 -8.03
CA PHE A 269 -4.56 -4.76 -7.39
C PHE A 269 -4.36 -5.90 -8.40
N SER A 270 -4.90 -5.81 -9.61
CA SER A 270 -4.61 -6.79 -10.66
C SER A 270 -3.12 -6.81 -11.02
N GLY A 271 -2.46 -5.63 -11.04
CA GLY A 271 -1.01 -5.55 -11.18
C GLY A 271 -0.28 -6.19 -10.00
N PHE A 272 -0.81 -6.05 -8.78
CA PHE A 272 -0.22 -6.63 -7.58
C PHE A 272 -0.30 -8.16 -7.58
N VAL A 273 -1.41 -8.74 -8.08
CA VAL A 273 -1.55 -10.20 -8.24
C VAL A 273 -0.49 -10.76 -9.18
N LEU A 274 -0.26 -10.11 -10.33
CA LEU A 274 0.77 -10.54 -11.28
C LEU A 274 2.16 -10.49 -10.66
N TYR A 275 2.42 -9.46 -9.85
CA TYR A 275 3.69 -9.33 -9.14
C TYR A 275 3.87 -10.43 -8.08
N ASP A 276 2.87 -10.66 -7.22
CA ASP A 276 2.89 -11.67 -6.16
C ASP A 276 3.13 -13.08 -6.73
N GLN A 277 2.53 -13.39 -7.88
CA GLN A 277 2.78 -14.65 -8.61
C GLN A 277 4.21 -14.79 -9.17
N SER A 278 4.93 -13.69 -9.33
CA SER A 278 6.33 -13.69 -9.81
C SER A 278 7.36 -13.81 -8.67
N VAL A 279 6.90 -13.79 -7.41
CA VAL A 279 7.74 -13.91 -6.22
C VAL A 279 7.62 -15.30 -5.62
N ASN A 280 8.76 -15.92 -5.27
CA ASN A 280 8.80 -17.27 -4.73
C ASN A 280 9.46 -17.27 -3.35
N GLN A 281 8.83 -17.91 -2.35
CA GLN A 281 9.43 -18.10 -1.05
C GLN A 281 10.65 -19.04 -1.16
N VAL A 282 11.76 -18.66 -0.55
CA VAL A 282 13.01 -19.42 -0.50
C VAL A 282 13.18 -20.05 0.89
N GLU A 283 13.67 -21.28 0.93
CA GLU A 283 13.97 -21.94 2.21
C GLU A 283 15.14 -21.26 2.93
N GLN A 284 14.97 -20.99 4.22
CA GLN A 284 16.02 -20.42 5.06
C GLN A 284 17.02 -21.48 5.50
N THR A 285 18.30 -21.22 5.26
CA THR A 285 19.39 -22.01 5.82
C THR A 285 19.45 -21.85 7.35
N PRO A 286 20.05 -22.80 8.10
CA PRO A 286 20.18 -22.69 9.56
C PRO A 286 20.84 -21.39 10.02
N LEU A 287 21.88 -20.93 9.32
CA LEU A 287 22.51 -19.64 9.62
C LEU A 287 21.54 -18.48 9.41
N ARG A 288 20.79 -18.46 8.30
CA ARG A 288 19.81 -17.38 8.05
C ARG A 288 18.69 -17.38 9.10
N LYS A 289 18.22 -18.54 9.56
CA LYS A 289 17.26 -18.63 10.68
C LYS A 289 17.82 -18.01 11.97
N LEU A 290 19.10 -18.25 12.27
CA LEU A 290 19.79 -17.62 13.40
C LEU A 290 19.92 -16.10 13.23
N LEU A 291 20.32 -15.62 12.05
CA LEU A 291 20.45 -14.19 11.79
C LEU A 291 19.10 -13.46 11.83
N MET A 292 18.03 -14.11 11.35
CA MET A 292 16.65 -13.61 11.45
C MET A 292 16.20 -13.40 12.89
N SER A 293 16.63 -14.25 13.83
CA SER A 293 16.23 -14.13 15.24
C SER A 293 17.01 -13.05 16.00
N GLN A 294 18.18 -12.66 15.49
CA GLN A 294 19.06 -11.70 16.14
C GLN A 294 18.84 -10.25 15.67
N TRP A 295 18.37 -10.06 14.44
CA TRP A 295 18.32 -8.73 13.80
C TRP A 295 16.95 -8.39 13.24
N ARG A 296 16.48 -7.17 13.52
CA ARG A 296 15.27 -6.57 12.90
C ARG A 296 15.51 -6.24 11.42
N VAL A 297 14.43 -5.91 10.70
CA VAL A 297 14.53 -5.41 9.32
C VAL A 297 15.47 -4.19 9.31
N PRO A 298 16.54 -4.20 8.50
CA PRO A 298 17.54 -3.15 8.54
C PRO A 298 16.98 -1.87 7.93
N VAL A 299 17.05 -0.80 8.71
CA VAL A 299 17.10 0.58 8.18
C VAL A 299 18.56 1.00 7.93
N ASP A 300 19.51 0.33 8.61
CA ASP A 300 20.95 0.50 8.41
C ASP A 300 21.60 -0.76 7.81
N PRO A 301 22.65 -0.62 6.97
CA PRO A 301 23.30 -1.76 6.35
C PRO A 301 24.04 -2.60 7.38
N THR A 302 23.75 -3.89 7.39
CA THR A 302 24.44 -4.89 8.21
C THR A 302 25.73 -5.40 7.56
N MET A 303 25.95 -5.13 6.26
CA MET A 303 27.20 -5.36 5.55
C MET A 303 27.49 -4.25 4.53
N VAL A 304 28.77 -3.87 4.41
CA VAL A 304 29.26 -2.94 3.38
C VAL A 304 30.50 -3.53 2.71
N GLY A 305 30.52 -3.56 1.39
CA GLY A 305 31.67 -3.93 0.58
C GLY A 305 32.08 -2.81 -0.37
N GLN A 306 33.38 -2.66 -0.62
CA GLN A 306 33.89 -1.70 -1.61
C GLN A 306 34.74 -2.44 -2.63
N PHE A 307 34.59 -2.08 -3.90
CA PHE A 307 35.32 -2.69 -5.01
C PHE A 307 35.48 -1.70 -6.16
N ASN A 308 36.37 -2.04 -7.10
CA ASN A 308 36.55 -1.27 -8.32
C ASN A 308 36.13 -2.09 -9.54
N VAL A 309 35.47 -1.42 -10.48
CA VAL A 309 35.15 -1.92 -11.83
C VAL A 309 36.08 -1.25 -12.83
N ASN A 310 36.78 -2.03 -13.65
CA ASN A 310 37.59 -1.48 -14.73
C ASN A 310 36.66 -0.99 -15.85
N ILE A 311 36.73 0.30 -16.16
CA ILE A 311 35.95 0.95 -17.21
C ILE A 311 36.86 1.58 -18.29
N THR A 312 38.10 1.11 -18.42
CA THR A 312 39.09 1.65 -19.36
C THR A 312 38.57 1.68 -20.80
N ALA A 313 37.79 0.66 -21.21
CA ALA A 313 37.17 0.62 -22.54
C ALA A 313 36.16 1.75 -22.80
N PHE A 314 35.55 2.31 -21.74
CA PHE A 314 34.66 3.47 -21.81
C PHE A 314 35.43 4.78 -22.01
N ASN A 315 36.72 4.80 -21.65
CA ASN A 315 37.63 5.92 -21.84
C ASN A 315 37.11 7.22 -21.18
N TYR A 316 36.82 7.17 -19.89
CA TYR A 316 36.10 8.22 -19.15
C TYR A 316 36.71 9.61 -19.30
N PHE A 317 38.03 9.72 -19.15
CA PHE A 317 38.74 11.01 -19.18
C PHE A 317 38.89 11.62 -20.58
N SER A 318 38.58 10.86 -21.65
CA SER A 318 38.57 11.40 -23.02
C SER A 318 37.33 12.25 -23.31
N GLY A 319 36.26 12.10 -22.52
CA GLY A 319 34.97 12.73 -22.77
C GLY A 319 34.19 12.14 -23.95
N GLN A 320 34.57 10.96 -24.45
CA GLN A 320 33.88 10.28 -25.56
C GLN A 320 32.40 10.02 -25.25
N TYR A 321 32.09 9.69 -23.99
CA TYR A 321 30.75 9.41 -23.51
C TYR A 321 30.43 10.25 -22.28
N THR A 322 29.14 10.51 -22.05
CA THR A 322 28.69 11.33 -20.92
C THR A 322 28.67 10.53 -19.62
N HIS A 323 28.67 11.23 -18.48
CA HIS A 323 28.48 10.61 -17.18
C HIS A 323 27.13 9.87 -17.06
N GLU A 324 26.06 10.42 -17.65
CA GLU A 324 24.74 9.77 -17.73
C GLU A 324 24.84 8.41 -18.47
N THR A 325 25.67 8.32 -19.52
CA THR A 325 25.92 7.07 -20.26
C THR A 325 26.53 6.01 -19.34
N LEU A 326 27.54 6.37 -18.54
CA LEU A 326 28.18 5.45 -17.59
C LEU A 326 27.17 4.95 -16.56
N MET A 327 26.41 5.86 -15.94
CA MET A 327 25.37 5.51 -14.96
C MET A 327 24.35 4.52 -15.52
N LEU A 328 23.86 4.75 -16.75
CA LEU A 328 22.90 3.85 -17.40
C LEU A 328 23.51 2.49 -17.74
N LEU A 329 24.78 2.43 -18.15
CA LEU A 329 25.48 1.16 -18.37
C LEU A 329 25.65 0.39 -17.07
N ILE A 330 26.00 1.05 -15.96
CA ILE A 330 26.08 0.40 -14.64
C ILE A 330 24.70 -0.08 -14.17
N LEU A 331 23.64 0.68 -14.45
CA LEU A 331 22.26 0.26 -14.20
C LEU A 331 21.91 -1.02 -14.97
N GLN A 332 22.27 -1.10 -16.26
CA GLN A 332 22.08 -2.30 -17.07
C GLN A 332 22.95 -3.47 -16.60
N ALA A 333 24.21 -3.22 -16.24
CA ALA A 333 25.11 -4.23 -15.70
C ALA A 333 24.57 -4.81 -14.39
N THR A 334 24.02 -3.96 -13.52
CA THR A 334 23.34 -4.39 -12.29
C THR A 334 22.15 -5.28 -12.61
N SER A 335 21.30 -4.87 -13.56
CA SER A 335 20.12 -5.64 -13.96
C SER A 335 20.49 -6.99 -14.58
N LEU A 336 21.51 -7.02 -15.43
CA LEU A 336 22.02 -8.25 -16.04
C LEU A 336 22.61 -9.18 -14.97
N GLY A 337 23.43 -8.62 -14.08
CA GLY A 337 24.02 -9.35 -12.97
C GLY A 337 22.96 -9.98 -12.07
N MET A 338 21.93 -9.20 -11.72
CA MET A 338 20.77 -9.72 -10.99
C MET A 338 20.06 -10.81 -11.75
N TYR A 339 19.79 -10.64 -13.05
CA TYR A 339 19.06 -11.61 -13.87
C TYR A 339 19.78 -12.97 -13.96
N GLU A 340 21.11 -12.96 -14.05
CA GLU A 340 21.91 -14.19 -14.15
C GLU A 340 22.25 -14.81 -12.79
N ASN A 341 22.05 -14.08 -11.68
CA ASN A 341 22.45 -14.49 -10.35
C ASN A 341 21.28 -14.33 -9.36
N ASP A 342 20.50 -15.38 -9.18
CA ASP A 342 19.30 -15.39 -8.33
C ASP A 342 19.56 -14.93 -6.89
N TYR A 343 20.75 -15.18 -6.35
CA TYR A 343 21.11 -14.76 -4.99
C TYR A 343 21.11 -13.23 -4.79
N LEU A 344 21.27 -12.45 -5.87
CA LEU A 344 21.16 -10.99 -5.85
C LEU A 344 19.71 -10.49 -5.85
N ARG A 345 18.77 -11.38 -6.14
CA ARG A 345 17.33 -11.13 -6.16
C ARG A 345 16.64 -11.67 -4.90
N ILE A 346 17.41 -12.15 -3.92
CA ILE A 346 16.90 -12.63 -2.64
C ILE A 346 16.65 -11.45 -1.70
N PHE A 347 15.57 -11.55 -0.95
CA PHE A 347 15.18 -10.56 0.04
C PHE A 347 14.33 -11.12 1.16
N ILE A 348 14.04 -10.26 2.15
CA ILE A 348 13.37 -10.63 3.39
C ILE A 348 12.05 -9.88 3.53
N ASP A 349 11.01 -10.58 3.95
CA ASP A 349 9.70 -10.06 4.33
C ASP A 349 9.06 -11.00 5.31
N ARG A 350 8.41 -10.43 6.33
CA ARG A 350 7.72 -11.18 7.37
C ARG A 350 8.58 -12.35 7.88
N SER A 351 9.87 -12.07 8.10
CA SER A 351 10.91 -13.02 8.54
C SER A 351 11.10 -14.26 7.65
N LYS A 352 10.71 -14.21 6.38
CA LYS A 352 10.92 -15.23 5.35
C LYS A 352 11.81 -14.70 4.25
N LEU A 353 12.46 -15.59 3.51
CA LEU A 353 13.21 -15.23 2.32
C LEU A 353 12.34 -15.42 1.09
N PHE A 354 12.52 -14.54 0.12
CA PHE A 354 11.83 -14.58 -1.16
C PHE A 354 12.80 -14.22 -2.28
N THR A 355 12.46 -14.60 -3.50
CA THR A 355 13.18 -14.23 -4.72
C THR A 355 12.21 -13.82 -5.81
N THR A 356 12.58 -12.82 -6.62
CA THR A 356 11.84 -12.47 -7.83
C THR A 356 12.28 -13.31 -9.03
N GLN A 357 11.36 -13.53 -9.97
CA GLN A 357 11.70 -14.05 -11.30
C GLN A 357 12.51 -13.04 -12.11
N ASP A 358 12.08 -11.78 -12.12
CA ASP A 358 12.68 -10.71 -12.91
C ASP A 358 13.68 -9.86 -12.10
N ALA A 359 14.56 -9.15 -12.80
CA ALA A 359 15.53 -8.22 -12.20
C ALA A 359 14.96 -6.80 -12.08
N TYR A 360 14.72 -6.35 -10.85
CA TYR A 360 14.25 -4.99 -10.55
C TYR A 360 15.39 -4.12 -10.02
N VAL A 361 15.73 -3.07 -10.76
CA VAL A 361 16.80 -2.13 -10.39
C VAL A 361 16.23 -0.72 -10.23
N GLY A 362 16.44 -0.12 -9.05
CA GLY A 362 15.97 1.22 -8.71
C GLY A 362 17.03 2.28 -8.94
N LEU A 363 16.84 3.19 -9.91
CA LEU A 363 17.70 4.35 -10.08
C LEU A 363 17.29 5.47 -9.11
N ILE A 364 18.18 5.84 -8.19
CA ILE A 364 17.99 6.99 -7.29
C ILE A 364 18.59 8.23 -7.95
N LEU A 365 17.78 9.28 -8.09
CA LEU A 365 18.20 10.52 -8.73
C LEU A 365 17.60 11.74 -8.05
N LYS A 366 18.29 12.87 -8.16
CA LYS A 366 17.77 14.18 -7.74
C LYS A 366 16.81 14.71 -8.80
N LEU A 367 15.62 15.17 -8.39
CA LEU A 367 14.68 15.80 -9.31
C LEU A 367 15.13 17.23 -9.66
N PRO A 368 15.10 17.61 -10.95
CA PRO A 368 15.58 18.92 -11.39
C PRO A 368 14.66 20.05 -10.91
N ASN A 369 15.25 21.07 -10.28
CA ASN A 369 14.53 22.24 -9.77
C ASN A 369 13.44 21.89 -8.73
N CYS A 370 13.68 20.86 -7.91
CA CYS A 370 12.77 20.37 -6.86
C CYS A 370 13.49 20.30 -5.50
N GLY A 371 14.31 21.31 -5.17
CA GLY A 371 15.03 21.35 -3.90
C GLY A 371 16.00 20.17 -3.69
N ASP A 372 15.80 19.41 -2.62
CA ASP A 372 16.52 18.19 -2.23
C ASP A 372 15.74 16.90 -2.54
N GLN A 373 14.59 16.99 -3.21
CA GLN A 373 13.75 15.84 -3.56
C GLN A 373 14.52 14.79 -4.36
N LEU A 374 14.53 13.56 -3.82
CA LEU A 374 15.01 12.37 -4.50
C LEU A 374 13.84 11.56 -5.08
N GLY A 375 14.00 11.13 -6.32
CA GLY A 375 13.11 10.18 -6.98
C GLY A 375 13.77 8.82 -7.13
N THR A 376 12.98 7.75 -7.06
CA THR A 376 13.41 6.38 -7.32
C THR A 376 12.64 5.83 -8.52
N ILE A 377 13.35 5.46 -9.59
CA ILE A 377 12.76 4.83 -10.78
C ILE A 377 13.14 3.34 -10.77
N VAL A 378 12.18 2.47 -10.48
CA VAL A 378 12.38 1.02 -10.48
C VAL A 378 12.04 0.45 -11.85
N LEU A 379 13.06 -0.15 -12.47
CA LEU A 379 13.00 -0.67 -13.83
C LEU A 379 13.11 -2.19 -13.81
N LYS A 380 12.22 -2.83 -14.54
CA LYS A 380 12.21 -4.28 -14.74
C LYS A 380 13.10 -4.64 -15.93
N ASN A 381 14.00 -5.61 -15.75
CA ASN A 381 14.87 -6.18 -16.78
C ASN A 381 15.52 -5.13 -17.70
N CYS A 382 15.99 -4.01 -17.14
CA CYS A 382 16.47 -2.89 -17.96
C CYS A 382 17.71 -3.21 -18.80
N HIS A 383 18.39 -4.33 -18.53
CA HIS A 383 19.46 -4.89 -19.35
C HIS A 383 18.98 -5.35 -20.75
N GLU A 384 17.69 -5.65 -20.91
CA GLU A 384 17.11 -6.02 -22.21
C GLU A 384 16.95 -4.82 -23.14
N LEU A 385 16.70 -3.64 -22.58
CA LEU A 385 16.51 -2.40 -23.34
C LEU A 385 17.81 -1.97 -24.05
N SER A 386 17.67 -1.25 -25.17
CA SER A 386 18.78 -0.50 -25.72
C SER A 386 19.14 0.66 -24.79
N LEU A 387 20.38 1.13 -24.81
CA LEU A 387 20.79 2.26 -23.97
C LEU A 387 19.96 3.52 -24.27
N GLN A 388 19.57 3.72 -25.52
CA GLN A 388 18.74 4.85 -25.94
C GLN A 388 17.30 4.77 -25.45
N ASP A 389 16.70 3.58 -25.51
CA ASP A 389 15.34 3.34 -24.98
C ASP A 389 15.32 3.56 -23.47
N LEU A 390 16.33 3.04 -22.77
CA LEU A 390 16.50 3.21 -21.33
C LEU A 390 16.66 4.69 -20.97
N ALA A 391 17.54 5.43 -21.66
CA ALA A 391 17.74 6.86 -21.43
C ALA A 391 16.46 7.67 -21.66
N ARG A 392 15.71 7.37 -22.74
CA ARG A 392 14.41 8.01 -23.00
C ARG A 392 13.42 7.74 -21.88
N LYS A 393 13.26 6.48 -21.50
CA LYS A 393 12.36 6.05 -20.43
C LYS A 393 12.65 6.75 -19.11
N VAL A 394 13.92 6.77 -18.68
CA VAL A 394 14.34 7.46 -17.45
C VAL A 394 14.03 8.96 -17.52
N ARG A 395 14.33 9.64 -18.64
CA ARG A 395 14.04 11.08 -18.80
C ARG A 395 12.55 11.38 -18.78
N SER A 396 11.74 10.54 -19.41
CA SER A 396 10.27 10.69 -19.44
C SER A 396 9.67 10.53 -18.05
N ILE A 397 10.06 9.47 -17.33
CA ILE A 397 9.63 9.25 -15.94
C ILE A 397 10.09 10.41 -15.06
N ARG A 398 11.35 10.85 -15.17
CA ARG A 398 11.87 11.99 -14.41
C ARG A 398 11.03 13.27 -14.62
N LYS A 399 10.60 13.55 -15.85
CA LYS A 399 9.69 14.69 -16.14
C LYS A 399 8.33 14.52 -15.45
N LYS A 400 7.75 13.32 -15.49
CA LYS A 400 6.47 13.01 -14.81
C LYS A 400 6.60 13.18 -13.30
N MET A 401 7.64 12.64 -12.68
CA MET A 401 7.92 12.81 -11.24
C MET A 401 8.14 14.28 -10.86
N THR A 402 8.87 15.05 -11.69
CA THR A 402 9.06 16.50 -11.50
C THR A 402 7.73 17.24 -11.56
N TYR A 403 6.84 16.89 -12.49
CA TYR A 403 5.50 17.45 -12.55
C TYR A 403 4.69 17.11 -11.29
N CYS A 404 4.75 15.86 -10.82
CA CYS A 404 4.06 15.44 -9.58
C CYS A 404 4.53 16.28 -8.39
N TYR A 405 5.84 16.44 -8.21
CA TYR A 405 6.42 17.26 -7.14
C TYR A 405 5.90 18.71 -7.20
N LYS A 406 6.03 19.36 -8.36
CA LYS A 406 5.61 20.76 -8.53
C LYS A 406 4.11 20.95 -8.35
N ARG A 407 3.31 19.96 -8.79
CA ARG A 407 1.87 20.00 -8.59
C ARG A 407 1.52 19.82 -7.12
N CYS A 408 2.18 18.94 -6.38
CA CYS A 408 2.03 18.85 -4.92
C CYS A 408 2.36 20.19 -4.25
N GLU A 409 3.50 20.83 -4.55
CA GLU A 409 3.84 22.14 -3.96
C GLU A 409 2.78 23.20 -4.26
N GLN A 410 2.26 23.23 -5.49
CA GLN A 410 1.18 24.15 -5.86
C GLN A 410 -0.10 23.85 -5.05
N LEU A 411 -0.49 22.59 -4.95
CA LEU A 411 -1.68 22.18 -4.20
C LEU A 411 -1.55 22.48 -2.71
N GLU A 412 -0.37 22.29 -2.13
CA GLU A 412 -0.05 22.62 -0.72
C GLU A 412 -0.13 24.13 -0.46
N GLN A 413 0.22 24.96 -1.45
CA GLN A 413 0.04 26.42 -1.36
C GLN A 413 -1.43 26.83 -1.49
N GLU A 414 -2.18 26.17 -2.39
CA GLU A 414 -3.60 26.41 -2.60
C GLU A 414 -4.44 25.90 -1.42
N ASN A 415 -4.00 24.82 -0.77
CA ASN A 415 -4.71 24.05 0.26
C ASN A 415 -3.72 23.59 1.36
N PRO A 416 -3.37 24.47 2.33
CA PRO A 416 -2.36 24.18 3.35
C PRO A 416 -2.64 22.95 4.23
N GLU A 417 -3.89 22.51 4.33
CA GLU A 417 -4.30 21.31 5.04
C GLU A 417 -3.75 20.02 4.42
N LEU A 418 -3.40 20.02 3.13
CA LEU A 418 -2.86 18.85 2.44
C LEU A 418 -1.49 18.43 2.97
N ILE A 419 -0.72 19.36 3.55
CA ILE A 419 0.61 19.08 4.12
C ILE A 419 0.52 17.96 5.16
N LYS A 420 -0.53 17.97 6.00
CA LYS A 420 -0.74 16.95 7.03
C LYS A 420 -0.95 15.55 6.45
N LEU A 421 -1.55 15.46 5.26
CA LEU A 421 -1.79 14.20 4.56
C LEU A 421 -0.51 13.57 3.98
N ALA A 422 0.55 14.36 3.78
CA ALA A 422 1.85 13.86 3.32
C ALA A 422 2.70 13.26 4.44
N ASP A 423 2.44 13.64 5.69
CA ASP A 423 3.17 13.15 6.86
C ASP A 423 2.65 11.78 7.32
N GLU A 424 1.36 11.48 7.13
CA GLU A 424 0.73 10.21 7.56
C GLU A 424 1.45 8.94 7.08
N PRO A 425 1.83 8.79 5.79
CA PRO A 425 2.58 7.61 5.36
C PRO A 425 3.98 7.52 5.98
N LEU A 426 4.58 8.66 6.37
CA LEU A 426 5.88 8.70 7.02
C LEU A 426 5.78 8.26 8.48
N ASP A 427 4.69 8.61 9.17
CA ASP A 427 4.38 8.14 10.52
C ASP A 427 4.11 6.61 10.52
N ASP A 428 3.33 6.11 9.55
CA ASP A 428 3.16 4.66 9.31
C ASP A 428 4.52 3.95 9.11
N MET A 429 5.45 4.58 8.39
CA MET A 429 6.80 4.05 8.15
C MET A 429 7.67 4.06 9.42
N ALA A 430 7.52 5.07 10.27
CA ALA A 430 8.24 5.18 11.54
C ALA A 430 7.79 4.13 12.56
N ASP A 431 6.53 3.69 12.48
CA ASP A 431 5.93 2.66 13.34
C ASP A 431 6.25 1.20 12.91
N ASP A 432 7.37 0.98 12.21
CA ASP A 432 7.88 -0.33 11.75
C ASP A 432 6.89 -1.11 10.83
N PHE A 433 5.89 -0.45 10.22
CA PHE A 433 4.81 -1.15 9.50
C PHE A 433 5.21 -1.71 8.11
N TYR A 434 6.26 -1.20 7.46
CA TYR A 434 6.65 -1.60 6.09
C TYR A 434 7.46 -2.90 6.02
N GLY A 435 6.89 -3.99 6.55
CA GLY A 435 7.43 -5.34 6.37
C GLY A 435 7.09 -5.96 5.01
N CYS A 436 6.07 -5.46 4.28
CA CYS A 436 5.51 -6.15 3.11
C CYS A 436 6.23 -5.83 1.79
N HIS A 437 6.19 -6.78 0.85
CA HIS A 437 6.57 -6.54 -0.54
C HIS A 437 5.56 -5.68 -1.27
N PHE A 438 5.93 -4.43 -1.53
CA PHE A 438 5.26 -3.61 -2.52
C PHE A 438 5.72 -4.04 -3.93
N PRO A 439 4.91 -3.96 -5.00
CA PRO A 439 5.37 -4.39 -6.31
C PRO A 439 6.58 -3.62 -6.83
N ALA A 440 7.48 -4.37 -7.46
CA ALA A 440 8.87 -3.98 -7.74
C ALA A 440 9.71 -3.70 -6.49
N SER A 441 9.30 -4.17 -5.32
CA SER A 441 10.11 -4.23 -4.10
C SER A 441 10.21 -5.67 -3.59
N PRO A 442 11.43 -6.10 -3.24
CA PRO A 442 12.63 -5.28 -3.14
C PRO A 442 13.46 -5.30 -4.41
N PHE A 443 14.07 -4.15 -4.64
CA PHE A 443 14.94 -3.88 -5.78
C PHE A 443 16.36 -3.66 -5.29
N VAL A 444 17.33 -3.82 -6.18
CA VAL A 444 18.69 -3.32 -5.96
C VAL A 444 18.72 -1.88 -6.40
N SER A 445 19.06 -0.96 -5.51
CA SER A 445 19.13 0.46 -5.88
C SER A 445 20.51 0.87 -6.34
N LEU A 446 20.57 1.79 -7.30
CA LEU A 446 21.78 2.44 -7.78
C LEU A 446 21.71 3.93 -7.41
N SER A 447 22.66 4.37 -6.61
CA SER A 447 22.87 5.78 -6.27
C SER A 447 24.19 6.24 -6.88
N ASP A 448 24.17 7.41 -7.50
CA ASP A 448 25.37 7.96 -8.12
C ASP A 448 25.91 9.14 -7.30
N LEU A 449 27.08 8.95 -6.69
CA LEU A 449 27.80 9.97 -5.94
C LEU A 449 29.13 10.36 -6.60
N SER A 450 29.43 9.85 -7.80
CA SER A 450 30.76 10.01 -8.40
C SER A 450 31.06 11.47 -8.76
N SER A 451 30.02 12.26 -9.05
CA SER A 451 30.15 13.69 -9.36
C SER A 451 30.48 14.57 -8.15
N PHE A 452 30.43 14.01 -6.93
CA PHE A 452 30.70 14.74 -5.69
C PHE A 452 32.10 14.47 -5.10
N GLY A 453 32.94 13.68 -5.77
CA GLY A 453 34.32 13.40 -5.33
C GLY A 453 34.43 12.48 -4.11
N PHE A 454 33.40 11.67 -3.85
CA PHE A 454 33.50 10.64 -2.80
C PHE A 454 34.25 9.43 -3.35
N SER A 455 35.29 9.00 -2.65
CA SER A 455 36.05 7.76 -2.97
C SER A 455 35.62 6.57 -2.11
N GLN A 456 34.85 6.81 -1.04
CA GLN A 456 34.27 5.80 -0.16
C GLN A 456 32.90 6.27 0.35
N ALA A 457 31.93 5.36 0.43
CA ALA A 457 30.63 5.63 1.04
C ALA A 457 30.02 4.38 1.66
N LYS A 458 29.17 4.60 2.68
CA LYS A 458 28.19 3.65 3.20
C LYS A 458 26.83 4.32 3.06
N SER A 459 25.87 3.65 2.44
CA SER A 459 24.53 4.22 2.25
C SER A 459 23.49 3.36 2.97
N PRO A 460 22.59 3.93 3.79
CA PRO A 460 21.55 3.16 4.45
C PRO A 460 20.63 2.50 3.45
N LEU A 461 20.08 1.35 3.84
CA LEU A 461 19.08 0.63 3.08
C LEU A 461 17.69 1.18 3.43
N ARG A 462 16.90 1.45 2.41
CA ARG A 462 15.46 1.67 2.63
C ARG A 462 14.80 0.31 2.89
N PRO A 463 13.68 0.25 3.63
CA PRO A 463 12.97 -1.01 3.91
C PRO A 463 12.62 -1.84 2.66
N ASN A 464 12.46 -1.15 1.52
CA ASN A 464 12.10 -1.73 0.24
C ASN A 464 13.30 -2.10 -0.65
N GLU A 465 14.54 -2.03 -0.15
CA GLU A 465 15.78 -2.33 -0.88
C GLU A 465 16.40 -3.64 -0.37
N SER A 466 16.80 -4.53 -1.29
CA SER A 466 17.56 -5.75 -0.91
C SER A 466 19.06 -5.42 -0.74
N SER A 467 19.57 -4.56 -1.61
CA SER A 467 20.90 -3.97 -1.53
C SER A 467 20.95 -2.66 -2.30
N LYS A 468 22.02 -1.91 -2.05
CA LYS A 468 22.25 -0.60 -2.63
C LYS A 468 23.67 -0.49 -3.14
N LEU A 469 23.80 -0.31 -4.45
CA LEU A 469 25.03 0.04 -5.14
C LEU A 469 25.18 1.56 -5.16
N THR A 470 26.37 2.02 -4.81
CA THR A 470 26.75 3.44 -4.85
C THR A 470 27.94 3.59 -5.77
N MET A 471 27.78 4.35 -6.86
CA MET A 471 28.90 4.78 -7.72
C MET A 471 29.67 5.91 -7.03
N LEU A 472 30.98 5.80 -7.07
CA LEU A 472 31.94 6.72 -6.45
C LEU A 472 32.86 7.28 -7.52
N GLU A 473 33.82 8.11 -7.12
CA GLU A 473 34.74 8.79 -8.04
C GLU A 473 35.47 7.80 -8.98
N VAL A 474 35.60 8.19 -10.26
CA VAL A 474 36.40 7.46 -11.24
C VAL A 474 37.83 7.95 -11.14
N GLU A 475 38.77 7.03 -10.92
CA GLU A 475 40.19 7.33 -10.79
C GLU A 475 41.00 6.56 -11.83
N ARG A 476 41.97 7.23 -12.47
CA ARG A 476 42.96 6.55 -13.33
C ARG A 476 44.09 6.01 -12.45
N LYS A 477 44.20 4.68 -12.33
CA LYS A 477 45.15 3.99 -11.45
C LYS A 477 46.16 3.17 -12.24
N PRO A 478 47.42 3.07 -11.79
CA PRO A 478 48.34 2.05 -12.28
C PRO A 478 47.88 0.68 -11.77
N VAL A 479 47.51 -0.21 -12.69
CA VAL A 479 47.09 -1.59 -12.37
C VAL A 479 48.10 -2.56 -12.98
N TRP A 480 48.53 -3.55 -12.20
CA TRP A 480 49.44 -4.57 -12.67
C TRP A 480 48.76 -5.47 -13.72
N ASN A 481 49.30 -5.48 -14.94
CA ASN A 481 48.86 -6.38 -15.99
C ASN A 481 49.76 -7.63 -15.98
N HIS A 482 49.17 -8.79 -15.64
CA HIS A 482 49.89 -10.06 -15.55
C HIS A 482 50.39 -10.59 -16.91
N GLN A 483 49.83 -10.11 -18.03
CA GLN A 483 50.25 -10.54 -19.37
C GLN A 483 51.45 -9.74 -19.88
N THR A 484 51.48 -8.43 -19.60
CA THR A 484 52.57 -7.53 -20.03
C THR A 484 53.64 -7.36 -18.97
N GLU A 485 53.41 -7.85 -17.74
CA GLU A 485 54.28 -7.68 -16.57
C GLU A 485 54.62 -6.21 -16.28
N GLN A 486 53.68 -5.31 -16.53
CA GLN A 486 53.84 -3.88 -16.32
C GLN A 486 52.63 -3.26 -15.63
N PHE A 487 52.84 -2.12 -14.97
CA PHE A 487 51.74 -1.29 -14.49
C PHE A 487 51.19 -0.47 -15.65
N GLU A 488 49.92 -0.67 -15.97
CA GLU A 488 49.22 0.04 -17.03
C GLU A 488 48.17 0.99 -16.42
N PRO A 489 48.00 2.20 -16.97
CA PRO A 489 46.96 3.10 -16.52
C PRO A 489 45.59 2.55 -16.90
N GLN A 490 44.73 2.33 -15.90
CA GLN A 490 43.36 1.88 -16.08
C GLN A 490 42.37 2.86 -15.44
N ASP A 491 41.24 3.10 -16.10
CA ASP A 491 40.15 3.90 -15.55
C ASP A 491 39.32 3.00 -14.63
N MET A 492 39.32 3.28 -13.33
CA MET A 492 38.68 2.46 -12.31
C MET A 492 37.51 3.22 -11.70
N LEU A 493 36.30 2.69 -11.88
CA LEU A 493 35.11 3.16 -11.17
C LEU A 493 35.06 2.51 -9.78
N ALA A 494 35.20 3.32 -8.74
CA ALA A 494 34.97 2.86 -7.38
C ALA A 494 33.47 2.66 -7.15
N MET A 495 33.12 1.58 -6.46
CA MET A 495 31.74 1.24 -6.09
C MET A 495 31.68 0.74 -4.65
N SER A 496 30.56 1.04 -4.00
CA SER A 496 30.20 0.51 -2.69
C SER A 496 28.88 -0.25 -2.79
N ILE A 497 28.79 -1.40 -2.12
CA ILE A 497 27.53 -2.12 -1.93
C ILE A 497 27.19 -2.11 -0.44
N SER A 498 26.00 -1.65 -0.12
CA SER A 498 25.37 -1.80 1.19
C SER A 498 24.31 -2.88 1.05
N ALA A 499 24.30 -3.86 1.96
CA ALA A 499 23.42 -5.02 1.83
C ALA A 499 22.96 -5.55 3.19
N ASP A 500 21.80 -6.19 3.19
CA ASP A 500 21.34 -6.96 4.33
C ASP A 500 22.08 -8.30 4.38
N HIS A 501 22.96 -8.44 5.37
CA HIS A 501 23.78 -9.62 5.57
C HIS A 501 22.98 -10.91 5.81
N ARG A 502 21.69 -10.78 6.15
CA ARG A 502 20.78 -11.91 6.29
C ARG A 502 20.42 -12.55 4.95
N ALA A 503 20.39 -11.74 3.87
CA ALA A 503 20.11 -12.19 2.51
C ALA A 503 21.41 -12.42 1.72
N ILE A 504 22.34 -11.46 1.78
CA ILE A 504 23.56 -11.37 0.98
C ILE A 504 24.78 -11.61 1.87
N ASP A 505 25.69 -12.50 1.47
CA ASP A 505 26.90 -12.79 2.24
C ASP A 505 28.15 -12.14 1.62
N GLY A 506 29.21 -12.01 2.43
CA GLY A 506 30.47 -11.40 2.00
C GLY A 506 31.30 -12.25 1.04
N SER A 507 30.92 -13.51 0.79
CA SER A 507 31.59 -14.39 -0.17
C SER A 507 31.08 -14.22 -1.61
N MET A 508 29.97 -13.49 -1.78
CA MET A 508 29.38 -13.21 -3.08
C MET A 508 30.33 -12.42 -3.99
N GLN A 509 30.47 -12.85 -5.24
CA GLN A 509 31.42 -12.29 -6.21
C GLN A 509 30.89 -11.02 -6.91
N ILE A 510 30.35 -10.07 -6.15
CA ILE A 510 29.70 -8.85 -6.66
C ILE A 510 30.61 -8.10 -7.64
N ARG A 511 31.89 -7.94 -7.31
CA ARG A 511 32.87 -7.27 -8.18
C ARG A 511 32.94 -7.93 -9.56
N LYS A 512 33.00 -9.26 -9.60
CA LYS A 512 33.10 -10.03 -10.85
C LYS A 512 31.83 -9.87 -11.67
N VAL A 513 30.67 -10.03 -11.04
CA VAL A 513 29.35 -9.84 -11.68
C VAL A 513 29.24 -8.45 -12.31
N MET A 514 29.67 -7.40 -11.59
CA MET A 514 29.61 -6.04 -12.09
C MET A 514 30.62 -5.78 -13.22
N SER A 515 31.84 -6.32 -13.15
CA SER A 515 32.85 -6.16 -14.22
C SER A 515 32.42 -6.87 -15.51
N GLU A 516 32.06 -8.15 -15.43
CA GLU A 516 31.60 -8.92 -16.59
C GLU A 516 30.30 -8.35 -17.17
N GLY A 517 29.37 -7.93 -16.29
CA GLY A 517 28.14 -7.26 -16.68
C GLY A 517 28.41 -5.97 -17.45
N PHE A 518 29.31 -5.13 -16.95
CA PHE A 518 29.68 -3.86 -17.60
C PHE A 518 30.29 -4.08 -18.99
N GLU A 519 31.26 -4.99 -19.12
CA GLU A 519 31.89 -5.30 -20.40
C GLU A 519 30.87 -5.75 -21.44
N ARG A 520 29.93 -6.63 -21.05
CA ARG A 520 28.89 -7.15 -21.94
C ARG A 520 27.88 -6.10 -22.36
N VAL A 521 27.39 -5.26 -21.44
CA VAL A 521 26.43 -4.20 -21.80
C VAL A 521 27.08 -3.08 -22.60
N PHE A 522 28.36 -2.79 -22.36
CA PHE A 522 29.13 -1.85 -23.17
C PHE A 522 29.37 -2.39 -24.59
N ALA A 523 29.76 -3.65 -24.72
CA ALA A 523 29.88 -4.30 -26.03
C ALA A 523 28.53 -4.35 -26.77
N LYS A 524 27.42 -4.61 -26.07
CA LYS A 524 26.07 -4.51 -26.62
C LYS A 524 25.81 -3.11 -27.18
N MET A 525 26.06 -2.05 -26.39
CA MET A 525 25.92 -0.66 -26.83
C MET A 525 26.75 -0.35 -28.09
N GLN A 526 27.97 -0.86 -28.19
CA GLN A 526 28.84 -0.63 -29.36
C GLN A 526 28.33 -1.33 -30.63
N ASN A 527 27.67 -2.48 -30.49
CA ASN A 527 27.18 -3.29 -31.59
C ASN A 527 25.72 -2.98 -31.98
N GLU A 528 24.99 -2.22 -31.16
CA GLU A 528 23.62 -1.82 -31.47
C GLU A 528 23.59 -0.77 -32.59
N GLU A 529 22.92 -1.09 -33.70
CA GLU A 529 22.59 -0.09 -34.70
C GLU A 529 21.71 1.00 -34.09
N LEU A 530 22.06 2.27 -34.34
CA LEU A 530 21.29 3.43 -33.91
C LEU A 530 19.90 3.37 -34.57
N LYS A 531 18.91 2.83 -33.86
CA LYS A 531 17.53 2.85 -34.33
C LYS A 531 17.06 4.31 -34.42
N PRO A 532 16.40 4.71 -35.52
CA PRO A 532 15.83 6.05 -35.60
C PRO A 532 14.92 6.29 -34.41
N ILE A 533 15.16 7.41 -33.72
CA ILE A 533 14.46 7.78 -32.50
C ILE A 533 12.98 7.89 -32.82
N GLY A 534 12.18 6.91 -32.38
CA GLY A 534 10.74 7.05 -32.32
C GLY A 534 10.43 8.26 -31.46
N ARG A 535 9.65 9.21 -31.97
CA ARG A 535 9.15 10.32 -31.14
C ARG A 535 8.39 9.70 -29.98
N GLU A 536 8.81 9.96 -28.74
CA GLU A 536 7.89 9.84 -27.62
C GLU A 536 6.63 10.60 -28.00
N SER A 537 5.49 9.92 -27.96
CA SER A 537 4.27 10.60 -28.34
C SER A 537 4.03 11.68 -27.29
N LEU A 538 4.07 12.96 -27.69
CA LEU A 538 3.58 14.08 -26.89
C LEU A 538 2.17 13.80 -26.31
N GLY A 539 1.43 12.86 -26.94
CA GLY A 539 0.19 12.30 -26.43
C GLY A 539 0.30 11.62 -25.07
N GLN A 540 1.37 10.88 -24.77
CA GLN A 540 1.49 10.11 -23.50
C GLN A 540 1.67 11.01 -22.28
N GLU A 541 2.52 12.04 -22.36
CA GLU A 541 2.68 13.00 -21.28
C GLU A 541 1.38 13.77 -21.03
N ARG A 542 0.66 14.12 -22.10
CA ARG A 542 -0.64 14.77 -22.02
C ARG A 542 -1.71 13.86 -21.41
N ILE A 543 -1.75 12.58 -21.78
CA ILE A 543 -2.68 11.61 -21.20
C ILE A 543 -2.44 11.51 -19.69
N PHE A 544 -1.19 11.34 -19.27
CA PHE A 544 -0.85 11.29 -17.85
C PHE A 544 -1.31 12.53 -17.09
N LYS A 545 -0.95 13.73 -17.56
CA LYS A 545 -1.36 14.99 -16.92
C LYS A 545 -2.88 15.15 -16.86
N ASN A 546 -3.58 14.86 -17.96
CA ASN A 546 -5.04 14.94 -17.98
C ASN A 546 -5.69 13.98 -16.98
N SER A 547 -5.15 12.76 -16.83
CA SER A 547 -5.67 11.78 -15.87
C SER A 547 -5.40 12.20 -14.43
N VAL A 548 -4.25 12.83 -14.16
CA VAL A 548 -3.94 13.44 -12.87
C VAL A 548 -4.88 14.59 -12.56
N GLU A 549 -5.05 15.55 -13.47
CA GLU A 549 -5.94 16.70 -13.22
C GLU A 549 -7.39 16.24 -13.05
N PHE A 550 -7.83 15.25 -13.83
CA PHE A 550 -9.14 14.62 -13.61
C PHE A 550 -9.25 13.99 -12.21
N MET A 551 -8.22 13.28 -11.74
CA MET A 551 -8.22 12.73 -10.38
C MET A 551 -8.31 13.82 -9.32
N LEU A 552 -7.55 14.91 -9.48
CA LEU A 552 -7.55 16.06 -8.57
C LEU A 552 -8.90 16.81 -8.56
N GLU A 553 -9.54 16.97 -9.72
CA GLU A 553 -10.86 17.60 -9.85
C GLU A 553 -11.97 16.81 -9.16
N ASN A 554 -11.87 15.47 -9.13
CA ASN A 554 -12.89 14.60 -8.56
C ASN A 554 -12.63 14.27 -7.08
N ASN A 555 -11.37 14.08 -6.70
CA ASN A 555 -10.98 13.83 -5.30
C ASN A 555 -9.56 14.38 -5.05
N LEU A 556 -9.50 15.59 -4.50
CA LEU A 556 -8.27 16.33 -4.24
C LEU A 556 -7.29 15.55 -3.34
N GLU A 557 -7.79 14.99 -2.23
CA GLU A 557 -6.97 14.23 -1.29
C GLU A 557 -6.39 12.97 -1.93
N LEU A 558 -7.20 12.21 -2.68
CA LEU A 558 -6.74 11.03 -3.40
C LEU A 558 -5.70 11.38 -4.45
N GLY A 559 -5.98 12.40 -5.26
CA GLY A 559 -5.04 12.89 -6.27
C GLY A 559 -3.73 13.37 -5.64
N TYR A 560 -3.80 14.07 -4.52
CA TYR A 560 -2.62 14.52 -3.77
C TYR A 560 -1.80 13.35 -3.23
N LYS A 561 -2.41 12.40 -2.51
CA LYS A 561 -1.72 11.19 -1.98
C LYS A 561 -1.04 10.41 -3.11
N PHE A 562 -1.72 10.26 -4.24
CA PHE A 562 -1.19 9.59 -5.42
C PHE A 562 0.02 10.32 -6.03
N LEU A 563 -0.04 11.65 -6.16
CA LEU A 563 1.09 12.46 -6.63
C LEU A 563 2.26 12.45 -5.64
N SER A 564 1.98 12.49 -4.34
CA SER A 564 2.97 12.40 -3.26
C SER A 564 3.72 11.07 -3.26
N PHE A 565 3.05 9.99 -3.65
CA PHE A 565 3.72 8.70 -3.92
C PHE A 565 4.60 8.78 -5.18
N LEU A 566 4.04 9.23 -6.30
CA LEU A 566 4.74 9.28 -7.60
C LEU A 566 5.92 10.26 -7.66
N ARG A 567 5.94 11.31 -6.82
CA ARG A 567 7.12 12.21 -6.72
C ARG A 567 8.34 11.50 -6.11
N THR A 568 8.14 10.40 -5.37
CA THR A 568 9.19 9.68 -4.65
C THR A 568 9.53 8.34 -5.31
N MET A 569 8.55 7.61 -5.83
CA MET A 569 8.74 6.27 -6.40
C MET A 569 7.92 6.08 -7.68
N TRP A 570 8.58 5.56 -8.72
CA TRP A 570 7.96 5.11 -9.96
C TRP A 570 8.43 3.69 -10.27
N SER A 571 7.51 2.78 -10.57
CA SER A 571 7.81 1.36 -10.84
C SER A 571 7.25 0.93 -12.19
N ASP A 572 8.05 0.16 -12.93
CA ASP A 572 7.59 -0.49 -14.16
C ASP A 572 6.36 -1.36 -13.90
N ASP A 573 6.36 -2.36 -13.03
CA ASP A 573 5.18 -3.25 -12.94
C ASP A 573 3.89 -2.57 -12.50
N LEU A 574 4.00 -1.48 -11.74
CA LEU A 574 2.85 -0.73 -11.26
C LEU A 574 2.25 0.22 -12.31
N PHE A 575 3.11 0.76 -13.19
CA PHE A 575 2.75 1.82 -14.11
C PHE A 575 3.16 1.54 -15.57
N ALA A 576 3.66 0.33 -15.86
CA ALA A 576 4.07 -0.14 -17.20
C ALA A 576 2.87 -0.32 -18.10
N SER A 577 1.72 -0.62 -17.51
CA SER A 577 0.47 -0.36 -18.19
C SER A 577 0.12 1.11 -17.97
N GLU A 578 0.35 1.92 -19.00
CA GLU A 578 -0.33 3.22 -19.17
C GLU A 578 -1.87 3.06 -19.12
N GLN A 579 -2.39 1.83 -18.98
CA GLN A 579 -3.77 1.45 -18.75
C GLN A 579 -4.36 1.87 -17.40
N VAL A 580 -3.52 2.04 -16.36
CA VAL A 580 -3.96 2.64 -15.07
C VAL A 580 -4.34 4.11 -15.31
N PHE A 581 -3.59 4.80 -16.16
CA PHE A 581 -3.85 6.20 -16.55
C PHE A 581 -4.76 6.33 -17.78
N SER A 582 -4.95 5.27 -18.55
CA SER A 582 -5.88 5.22 -19.69
C SER A 582 -7.33 5.04 -19.22
N VAL A 583 -7.67 5.42 -18.00
CA VAL A 583 -9.06 5.61 -17.57
C VAL A 583 -9.62 6.77 -18.39
N GLY A 584 -10.00 6.45 -19.63
CA GLY A 584 -10.94 7.20 -20.41
C GLY A 584 -12.34 6.86 -19.89
N MET A 585 -12.99 7.82 -19.27
CA MET A 585 -14.16 8.31 -19.98
C MET A 585 -13.62 9.11 -21.15
N ASN A 586 -13.84 8.63 -22.37
CA ASN A 586 -13.36 9.38 -23.50
C ASN A 586 -14.27 10.64 -23.65
N ARG A 587 -13.74 11.73 -24.22
CA ARG A 587 -14.51 12.97 -24.48
C ARG A 587 -15.75 12.73 -25.36
N LYS A 588 -15.77 11.67 -26.15
CA LYS A 588 -16.90 11.19 -26.98
C LYS A 588 -18.01 10.57 -26.12
N ASP A 589 -17.70 9.91 -25.01
CA ASP A 589 -18.68 9.38 -24.05
C ASP A 589 -19.34 10.53 -23.27
N LEU A 590 -18.54 11.52 -22.85
CA LEU A 590 -19.01 12.80 -22.30
C LEU A 590 -19.85 13.62 -23.30
N MET A 591 -19.43 13.68 -24.58
CA MET A 591 -20.19 14.37 -25.62
C MET A 591 -21.42 13.60 -26.12
N ASN A 592 -21.43 12.26 -26.07
CA ASN A 592 -22.60 11.45 -26.42
C ASN A 592 -23.70 11.58 -25.37
N ILE A 593 -23.35 11.70 -24.08
CA ILE A 593 -24.28 12.02 -22.99
C ILE A 593 -24.82 13.45 -23.15
N ALA A 594 -23.96 14.44 -23.43
CA ALA A 594 -24.41 15.81 -23.71
C ALA A 594 -25.36 15.89 -24.92
N ASN A 595 -25.06 15.18 -26.01
CA ASN A 595 -25.92 15.13 -27.21
C ASN A 595 -27.24 14.36 -27.00
N TYR A 596 -27.27 13.38 -26.10
CA TYR A 596 -28.48 12.64 -25.73
C TYR A 596 -29.48 13.54 -24.97
N TYR A 597 -29.01 14.42 -24.09
CA TYR A 597 -29.86 15.34 -23.32
C TYR A 597 -30.27 16.61 -24.10
N VAL A 598 -29.41 17.13 -24.99
CA VAL A 598 -29.76 18.28 -25.85
C VAL A 598 -30.84 17.92 -26.90
N LYS A 599 -30.88 16.67 -27.38
CA LYS A 599 -31.93 16.20 -28.30
C LYS A 599 -33.28 15.97 -27.62
N LYS A 600 -33.29 15.62 -26.34
CA LYS A 600 -34.52 15.43 -25.54
C LYS A 600 -35.07 16.72 -24.93
N ALA A 601 -34.23 17.75 -24.78
CA ALA A 601 -34.65 19.09 -24.38
C ALA A 601 -35.29 19.92 -25.53
N LEU A 602 -35.25 19.40 -26.76
CA LEU A 602 -35.93 19.97 -27.94
C LEU A 602 -37.10 19.10 -28.44
N THR A 603 -37.59 18.19 -27.60
CA THR A 603 -38.87 17.48 -27.81
C THR A 603 -39.71 17.46 -26.53
N ILE A 604 -39.85 18.65 -25.92
CA ILE A 604 -41.10 19.16 -25.35
C ILE A 604 -41.27 20.57 -25.88
#